data_AF-A0A3A6MXL9-F1
#
_entry.id   AF-A0A3A6MXL9-F1
#
_cell.length_a   1.000
_cell.length_b   1.000
_cell.length_c   1.000
_cell.angle_alpha   90.00
_cell.angle_beta   90.00
_cell.angle_gamma   90.00
#
_symmetry.space_group_name_H-M   'P 1'
#
loop_
_entity.id
_entity.type
_entity.pdbx_description
1 polymer ?
#
loop_
_entity_poly.entity_id
_entity_poly.type
_entity_poly.pdbx_seq_one_letter_code
_entity_poly.pdbx_strand_id
1 'polypeptide(L)' 'MYATSPPGKGLGSEVSIEFENWRFNLRMSNTEPVVRLNVETRGDLTLLEQRVGKILEMLDSR' A
#
# COMPACT_ATOMS: atom_id res chain seq x y z
N MET A 1 7.57 14.43 -2.27
CA MET A 1 6.16 14.61 -2.72
C MET A 1 5.27 14.37 -1.53
N TYR A 2 4.55 15.39 -1.05
CA TYR A 2 3.62 15.26 0.06
C TYR A 2 2.22 15.02 -0.52
N ALA A 3 1.56 13.95 -0.11
CA ALA A 3 0.19 13.64 -0.51
C ALA A 3 -0.73 14.76 -0.04
N THR A 4 -1.33 15.50 -0.97
CA THR A 4 -2.42 16.43 -0.69
C THR A 4 -3.66 15.62 -0.32
N SER A 5 -3.93 15.46 0.97
CA SER A 5 -5.20 14.93 1.45
C SER A 5 -6.28 16.02 1.34
N PRO A 6 -7.51 15.70 0.87
CA PRO A 6 -8.61 16.65 0.87
C PRO A 6 -9.01 17.01 2.31
N PRO A 7 -9.51 18.22 2.56
CA PRO A 7 -9.86 18.67 3.91
C PRO A 7 -11.07 17.87 4.40
N GLY A 8 -10.87 16.96 5.36
CA GLY A 8 -11.98 16.30 6.06
C GLY A 8 -11.76 14.90 6.62
N LYS A 9 -10.63 14.21 6.38
CA LYS A 9 -10.35 12.90 7.01
C LYS A 9 -8.93 12.84 7.57
N GLY A 10 -8.84 12.31 8.79
CA GLY A 10 -7.68 12.39 9.68
C GLY A 10 -6.36 11.93 9.06
N LEU A 11 -5.31 12.63 9.46
CA LEU A 11 -3.93 12.62 8.96
C LEU A 11 -3.14 11.31 9.24
N GLY A 12 -3.77 10.13 9.33
CA GLY A 12 -3.07 8.91 9.80
C GLY A 12 -3.62 7.56 9.35
N SER A 13 -4.44 7.48 8.30
CA SER A 13 -5.11 6.23 7.88
C SER A 13 -4.37 5.43 6.79
N GLU A 14 -3.19 5.87 6.38
CA GLU A 14 -2.49 5.35 5.22
C GLU A 14 -0.97 5.39 5.41
N VAL A 15 -0.29 4.37 4.89
CA VAL A 15 1.16 4.25 4.89
C VAL A 15 1.62 4.02 3.44
N SER A 16 2.55 4.84 2.98
CA SER A 16 3.18 4.69 1.66
C SER A 16 4.68 4.52 1.81
N ILE A 17 5.25 3.55 1.11
CA ILE A 17 6.69 3.29 1.11
C ILE A 17 7.16 3.15 -0.34
N GLU A 18 8.23 3.85 -0.67
CA GLU A 18 8.86 3.84 -1.99
C GLU A 18 10.28 3.26 -1.89
N PHE A 19 10.57 2.32 -2.80
CA PHE A 19 11.90 1.78 -3.06
C PHE A 19 12.30 2.11 -4.50
N GLU A 20 13.56 1.87 -4.85
CA GLU A 20 14.11 2.22 -6.17
C GLU A 20 13.29 1.68 -7.36
N ASN A 21 12.84 0.43 -7.29
CA ASN A 21 12.18 -0.27 -8.40
C ASN A 21 10.69 -0.53 -8.20
N TRP A 22 10.17 -0.25 -6.99
CA TRP A 22 8.79 -0.53 -6.64
C TRP A 22 8.32 0.32 -5.47
N ARG A 23 7.01 0.48 -5.34
CA ARG A 23 6.39 1.15 -4.21
C ARG A 23 5.13 0.42 -3.80
N PHE A 24 4.71 0.63 -2.57
CA PHE A 24 3.39 0.20 -2.15
C PHE A 24 2.73 1.21 -1.24
N ASN A 25 1.41 1.05 -1.13
CA ASN A 25 0.55 1.83 -0.29
C ASN A 25 -0.45 0.93 0.41
N LEU A 26 -0.63 1.14 1.71
CA LEU A 26 -1.62 0.48 2.53
C LEU A 26 -2.57 1.52 3.11
N ARG A 27 -3.87 1.37 2.87
CA ARG A 27 -4.90 2.30 3.34
C ARG A 27 -6.05 1.57 4.03
N MET A 28 -6.46 2.07 5.19
CA MET A 28 -7.71 1.65 5.82
C MET A 28 -8.88 2.19 5.01
N SER A 29 -9.86 1.32 4.71
CA SER A 29 -11.11 1.79 4.10
C SER A 29 -11.90 2.62 5.12
N ASN A 30 -12.46 3.73 4.65
CA ASN A 30 -13.23 4.63 5.50
C ASN A 30 -14.67 4.20 5.74
N THR A 31 -15.18 3.29 4.91
CA THR A 31 -16.61 2.91 4.88
C THR A 31 -16.81 1.41 5.07
N GLU A 32 -15.74 0.64 5.09
CA GLU A 32 -15.77 -0.82 5.15
C GLU A 32 -14.65 -1.30 6.06
N PRO A 33 -14.81 -2.41 6.81
CA PRO A 33 -13.77 -2.94 7.69
C PRO A 33 -12.71 -3.73 6.89
N VAL A 34 -12.10 -3.10 5.89
CA VAL A 34 -11.10 -3.69 5.01
C VAL A 34 -9.88 -2.81 4.86
N VAL A 35 -8.74 -3.42 4.60
CA VAL A 35 -7.49 -2.74 4.23
C VAL A 35 -7.29 -2.90 2.73
N ARG A 36 -6.84 -1.84 2.05
CA ARG A 36 -6.48 -1.90 0.63
C ARG A 36 -4.96 -1.79 0.49
N LEU A 37 -4.38 -2.74 -0.22
CA LEU A 37 -2.98 -2.76 -0.62
C LEU A 37 -2.88 -2.39 -2.11
N ASN A 38 -2.07 -1.40 -2.45
CA ASN A 38 -1.66 -1.12 -3.83
C ASN A 38 -0.15 -1.34 -3.94
N VAL A 39 0.30 -2.09 -4.96
CA VAL A 39 1.72 -2.35 -5.23
C VAL A 39 2.00 -2.02 -6.69
N GLU A 40 3.08 -1.30 -6.95
CA GLU A 40 3.49 -0.90 -8.29
C GLU A 40 4.99 -1.17 -8.48
N THR A 41 5.37 -1.67 -9.65
CA THR A 41 6.77 -1.85 -10.08
C THR A 41 7.02 -1.09 -11.38
N ARG A 42 8.29 -0.88 -11.74
CA ARG A 42 8.68 -0.29 -13.03
C ARG A 42 8.61 -1.30 -14.18
N GLY A 43 7.44 -1.88 -14.41
CA GLY A 43 7.20 -2.86 -15.47
C GLY A 43 7.74 -4.27 -15.20
N ASP A 44 8.11 -4.57 -13.97
CA ASP A 44 8.62 -5.90 -13.56
C ASP A 44 7.50 -6.71 -12.91
N LEU A 45 6.90 -7.63 -13.67
CA LEU A 45 5.79 -8.47 -13.23
C LEU A 45 6.24 -9.51 -12.18
N THR A 46 7.44 -10.08 -12.35
CA THR A 46 8.00 -11.06 -11.41
C THR A 46 8.21 -10.42 -10.04
N LEU A 47 8.78 -9.21 -10.01
CA LEU A 47 8.93 -8.44 -8.77
C LEU A 47 7.56 -8.09 -8.16
N LEU A 48 6.56 -7.74 -8.98
CA LEU A 48 5.23 -7.42 -8.51
C LEU A 48 4.61 -8.61 -7.75
N GLU A 49 4.59 -9.79 -8.38
CA GLU A 49 4.04 -11.01 -7.79
C GLU A 49 4.75 -11.39 -6.48
N GLN A 50 6.09 -11.30 -6.46
CA GLN A 50 6.89 -11.56 -5.26
C GLN A 50 6.54 -10.60 -4.12
N ARG A 51 6.42 -9.29 -4.40
CA ARG A 51 6.13 -8.29 -3.35
C ARG A 51 4.71 -8.37 -2.85
N VAL A 52 3.74 -8.60 -3.74
CA VAL A 52 2.34 -8.84 -3.34
C VAL A 52 2.27 -10.05 -2.41
N GLY A 53 2.84 -11.20 -2.80
CA GLY A 53 2.84 -12.40 -1.98
C GLY A 53 3.49 -12.18 -0.62
N LYS A 54 4.64 -11.51 -0.58
CA LYS A 54 5.35 -11.26 0.67
C LYS A 54 4.58 -10.35 1.63
N ILE A 55 3.95 -9.30 1.11
CA ILE A 55 3.18 -8.37 1.96
C ILE A 55 1.92 -9.07 2.48
N LEU A 56 1.23 -9.85 1.65
CA LEU A 56 0.06 -10.61 2.10
C LEU A 56 0.42 -11.63 3.19
N GLU A 57 1.55 -12.34 3.05
CA GLU A 57 2.05 -13.24 4.10
C GLU A 57 2.29 -12.50 5.43
N MET A 58 2.87 -11.30 5.39
CA MET A 58 3.11 -10.48 6.59
C MET A 58 1.82 -9.94 7.22
N LEU A 59 0.78 -9.71 6.43
CA LEU A 59 -0.52 -9.26 6.92
C LEU A 59 -1.34 -10.41 7.51
N ASP A 60 -1.14 -11.63 7.03
CA ASP A 60 -1.84 -12.84 7.50
C ASP A 60 -1.13 -13.52 8.68
N SER A 61 0.18 -13.26 8.87
CA SER A 61 0.92 -13.76 10.02
C SER A 61 0.38 -13.16 11.33
N ARG A 62 -0.50 -13.91 11.99
CA ARG A 62 -1.04 -13.65 13.33
C ARG A 62 -0.09 -14.05 14.44
#